data_AF-A0A857KLV9-F1
#
_entry.id   AF-A0A857KLV9-F1
#
_cell.length_a   1.000
_cell.length_b   1.000
_cell.length_c   1.000
_cell.angle_alpha   90.00
_cell.angle_beta   90.00
_cell.angle_gamma   90.00
#
_symmetry.space_group_name_H-M   'P 1'
#
loop_
_entity.id
_entity.type
_entity.pdbx_description
1 polymer ?
#
loop_
_entity_poly.entity_id
_entity_poly.type
_entity_poly.pdbx_seq_one_letter_code
_entity_poly.pdbx_strand_id
1 'polypeptide(L)' 'MQPISNTDDLRVFRKSEVAERLAISEDTVDRLIAAGDLQTLRPRKRGVVVQVPAASLRAYIYGE' A
#
# COMPACT_ATOMS: atom_id res chain seq x y z
N MET A 1 3.32 -7.70 -23.42
CA MET A 1 2.78 -8.06 -22.10
C MET A 1 3.96 -8.54 -21.28
N GLN A 2 4.56 -7.69 -20.45
CA GLN A 2 5.70 -8.12 -19.63
C GLN A 2 5.19 -9.04 -18.50
N PRO A 3 5.89 -10.14 -18.18
CA PRO A 3 5.54 -10.95 -17.02
C PRO A 3 5.81 -10.10 -15.78
N ILE A 4 4.77 -9.88 -14.96
CA ILE A 4 4.94 -9.32 -13.62
C ILE A 4 5.73 -10.35 -12.79
N SER A 5 7.06 -10.21 -12.80
CA SER A 5 7.95 -11.06 -12.03
C SER A 5 7.54 -11.01 -10.55
N ASN A 6 7.34 -12.18 -9.92
CA ASN A 6 7.05 -12.37 -8.49
C ASN A 6 7.85 -11.50 -7.51
N THR A 7 8.98 -10.93 -7.94
CA THR A 7 9.80 -10.00 -7.18
C THR A 7 9.08 -8.69 -6.84
N ASP A 8 8.15 -8.22 -7.69
CA ASP A 8 7.46 -6.95 -7.45
C ASP A 8 6.49 -7.05 -6.25
N ASP A 9 5.97 -8.24 -5.96
CA ASP A 9 5.11 -8.53 -4.79
C ASP A 9 5.85 -8.39 -3.46
N LEU A 10 7.18 -8.54 -3.48
CA LEU A 10 8.02 -8.39 -2.29
C LEU A 10 8.31 -6.92 -1.94
N ARG A 11 7.95 -5.99 -2.83
CA ARG A 11 8.19 -4.57 -2.59
C ARG A 11 7.19 -4.03 -1.57
N VAL A 12 7.67 -3.13 -0.72
CA VAL A 12 6.83 -2.35 0.20
C VAL A 12 7.00 -0.86 -0.07
N PHE A 13 5.91 -0.13 0.10
CA PHE A 13 5.85 1.31 -0.05
C PHE A 13 5.55 1.96 1.30
N ARG A 14 6.20 3.09 1.56
CA ARG A 14 5.80 3.94 2.68
C ARG A 14 4.50 4.64 2.37
N LYS A 15 3.82 5.10 3.42
CA LYS A 15 2.56 5.86 3.31
C LYS A 15 2.65 7.03 2.32
N SER A 16 3.73 7.82 2.38
CA SER A 16 3.96 8.95 1.48
C SER A 16 4.04 8.52 0.01
N GLU A 17 4.74 7.42 -0.27
CA GLU A 17 4.87 6.94 -1.64
C GLU A 17 3.56 6.30 -2.17
N VAL A 18 2.71 5.79 -1.29
CA VAL A 18 1.36 5.33 -1.66
C VAL A 18 0.48 6.53 -2.00
N ALA A 19 0.54 7.59 -1.18
CA ALA A 19 -0.19 8.84 -1.39
C ALA A 19 0.18 9.47 -2.75
N GLU A 20 1.48 9.53 -3.06
CA GLU A 20 2.00 10.01 -4.35
C GLU A 20 1.48 9.17 -5.52
N ARG A 21 1.54 7.84 -5.42
CA ARG A 21 1.10 6.93 -6.51
C ARG A 21 -0.39 7.01 -6.80
N LEU A 22 -1.20 7.15 -5.75
CA LEU A 22 -2.65 7.25 -5.87
C LEU A 22 -3.13 8.69 -6.10
N ALA A 23 -2.22 9.67 -6.08
CA ALA A 23 -2.53 11.10 -6.15
C ALA A 23 -3.57 11.54 -5.09
N ILE A 24 -3.43 11.04 -3.86
CA ILE A 24 -4.29 11.36 -2.71
C ILE A 24 -3.46 11.86 -1.52
N SER A 25 -4.12 12.35 -0.48
CA SER A 25 -3.44 12.74 0.77
C SER A 25 -3.03 11.51 1.58
N GLU A 26 -2.00 11.65 2.41
CA GLU A 26 -1.63 10.61 3.38
C GLU A 26 -2.75 10.30 4.39
N ASP A 27 -3.61 11.28 4.71
CA ASP A 27 -4.80 11.08 5.56
C ASP A 27 -5.80 10.14 4.88
N THR A 28 -6.01 10.29 3.57
CA THR A 28 -6.85 9.36 2.81
C THR A 28 -6.24 7.96 2.80
N VAL A 29 -4.91 7.83 2.66
CA VAL A 29 -4.23 6.52 2.79
C VAL A 29 -4.47 5.92 4.18
N ASP A 30 -4.39 6.73 5.24
CA ASP A 30 -4.69 6.28 6.60
C ASP A 30 -6.13 5.78 6.77
N ARG A 31 -7.10 6.42 6.10
CA ARG A 31 -8.51 5.97 6.07
C ARG A 31 -8.69 4.66 5.31
N LEU A 32 -8.04 4.49 4.15
CA LEU A 32 -8.08 3.24 3.39
C LEU A 32 -7.50 2.08 4.21
N ILE A 33 -6.42 2.31 4.94
CA ILE A 33 -5.85 1.31 5.84
C ILE A 33 -6.82 1.01 7.01
N ALA A 34 -7.45 2.03 7.58
CA ALA A 34 -8.41 1.85 8.67
C ALA A 34 -9.68 1.12 8.22
N ALA A 35 -10.11 1.33 6.97
CA ALA A 35 -11.24 0.65 6.36
C ALA A 35 -10.94 -0.81 5.96
N GLY A 36 -9.64 -1.15 5.82
CA GLY A 36 -9.19 -2.47 5.38
C GLY A 36 -8.97 -2.58 3.86
N ASP A 37 -9.24 -1.51 3.11
CA ASP A 37 -9.02 -1.43 1.66
C ASP A 37 -7.52 -1.50 1.29
N LEU A 38 -6.65 -1.03 2.20
CA LEU A 38 -5.20 -1.20 2.10
C LEU A 38 -4.65 -1.99 3.30
N GLN A 39 -3.95 -3.07 3.01
CA GLN A 39 -3.27 -3.90 3.99
C GLN A 39 -1.85 -3.38 4.24
N THR A 40 -1.40 -3.52 5.48
CA THR A 40 -0.04 -3.16 5.90
C THR A 40 0.76 -4.42 6.23
N LEU A 41 2.07 -4.40 5.98
CA LEU A 41 2.96 -5.55 6.26
C LEU A 41 2.92 -5.98 7.72
N ARG A 42 2.79 -5.01 8.65
CA ARG A 42 2.66 -5.27 10.08
C ARG A 42 1.59 -4.35 10.67
N PRO A 43 0.96 -4.74 11.80
CA PRO A 43 -0.01 -3.90 12.49
C PRO A 43 0.55 -2.51 12.79
N ARG A 44 -0.31 -1.49 12.66
CA ARG A 44 0.04 -0.11 12.95
C ARG A 44 0.46 0.04 14.41
N LYS A 45 1.62 0.65 14.64
CA LYS A 45 2.12 1.01 15.97
C LYS A 45 2.63 2.45 15.97
N ARG A 46 2.37 3.19 17.04
CA ARG A 46 2.83 4.59 17.18
C ARG A 46 4.36 4.65 17.02
N GLY A 47 4.84 5.58 16.19
CA GLY A 47 6.26 5.78 15.92
C GLY A 47 6.89 4.78 14.93
N VAL A 48 6.12 3.80 14.42
CA VAL A 48 6.59 2.85 13.41
C VAL A 48 6.17 3.32 12.03
N VAL A 49 7.09 3.27 11.07
CA VAL A 49 6.83 3.60 9.67
C VAL A 49 5.84 2.60 9.09
N VAL A 50 4.74 3.10 8.53
CA VAL A 50 3.75 2.29 7.82
C VAL A 50 4.35 1.78 6.52
N GLN A 51 4.21 0.48 6.29
CA GLN A 51 4.66 -0.21 5.09
C GLN A 51 3.47 -0.93 4.45
N VAL A 52 3.14 -0.55 3.23
CA VAL A 52 2.07 -1.12 2.40
C VAL A 52 2.71 -2.03 1.36
N PRO A 53 2.41 -3.34 1.34
CA PRO A 53 2.91 -4.25 0.31
C PRO A 53 2.40 -3.85 -1.08
N ALA A 54 3.25 -4.00 -2.10
CA ALA A 54 2.88 -3.73 -3.48
C ALA A 54 1.69 -4.57 -3.93
N ALA A 55 1.58 -5.82 -3.46
CA ALA A 55 0.43 -6.68 -3.71
C ALA A 55 -0.89 -6.05 -3.22
N SER A 56 -0.90 -5.49 -2.00
CA SER A 56 -2.11 -4.83 -1.49
C SER A 56 -2.46 -3.56 -2.26
N LEU A 57 -1.47 -2.77 -2.65
CA LEU A 57 -1.71 -1.56 -3.45
C LEU A 57 -2.26 -1.92 -4.84
N ARG A 58 -1.75 -2.99 -5.46
CA ARG A 58 -2.26 -3.49 -6.74
C ARG A 58 -3.69 -4.03 -6.61
N ALA A 59 -3.97 -4.82 -5.58
CA ALA A 59 -5.32 -5.31 -5.31
C ALA A 59 -6.31 -4.14 -5.18
N TYR A 60 -5.93 -3.06 -4.49
CA TYR A 60 -6.76 -1.85 -4.40
C TYR A 60 -6.98 -1.14 -5.75
N ILE A 61 -5.94 -1.01 -6.58
CA ILE A 61 -6.04 -0.33 -7.88
C ILE A 61 -6.86 -1.14 -8.89
N TYR A 62 -6.70 -2.47 -8.90
CA TYR A 62 -7.25 -3.34 -9.94
C TYR A 62 -8.49 -4.15 -9.49
N GLY A 63 -8.80 -4.17 -8.20
CA GLY A 63 -9.97 -4.87 -7.64
C GLY A 63 -9.81 -6.39 -7.53
N GLU A 64 -8.61 -6.87 -7.15
CA GLU A 64 -8.33 -8.31 -6.92
C GLU A 64 -8.77 -8.82 -5.55
#